data_AF-A0A966KFZ1-F1
#
_entry.id   AF-A0A966KFZ1-F1
#
_cell.length_a   1.000
_cell.length_b   1.000
_cell.length_c   1.000
_cell.angle_alpha   90.00
_cell.angle_beta   90.00
_cell.angle_gamma   90.00
#
_symmetry.space_group_name_H-M   'P 1'
#
loop_
_entity.id
_entity.type
_entity.pdbx_description
1 polymer ?
#
loop_
_entity_poly.entity_id
_entity_poly.type
_entity_poly.pdbx_seq_one_letter_code
_entity_poly.pdbx_strand_id
1 'polypeptide(L)'
;MNEIKKKVFEGQVALVTGAQQGIGKAIALKLASMGANVAINWYEDEKKATEVANAIENYGQKVEIIKGDIRDLDQINRLVSYTFNRFGKINIL
;
A
#
# COMPACT_ATOMS: atom_id res chain seq x y z
N MET A 1 -4.21 9.02 32.47
CA MET A 1 -3.05 8.81 31.59
C MET A 1 -3.52 7.87 30.50
N ASN A 2 -3.91 8.39 29.33
CA ASN A 2 -4.41 7.54 28.26
C ASN A 2 -3.24 6.85 27.57
N GLU A 3 -3.14 5.53 27.72
CA GLU A 3 -2.24 4.72 26.89
C GLU A 3 -2.67 4.83 25.44
N ILE A 4 -1.89 5.51 24.61
CA ILE A 4 -2.04 5.43 23.15
C ILE A 4 -1.60 4.01 22.77
N LYS A 5 -2.56 3.11 22.56
CA LYS A 5 -2.27 1.75 22.08
C LYS A 5 -1.58 1.85 20.71
N LYS A 6 -0.32 1.43 20.66
CA LYS A 6 0.44 1.27 19.43
C LYS A 6 -0.33 0.33 18.49
N LYS A 7 -0.55 0.75 17.25
CA LYS A 7 -1.19 -0.10 16.25
C LYS A 7 -0.28 -1.28 15.89
N VAL A 8 -0.86 -2.43 15.56
CA VAL A 8 -0.13 -3.70 15.35
C VAL A 8 0.93 -3.59 14.25
N PHE A 9 0.65 -2.83 13.19
CA PHE A 9 1.56 -2.63 12.05
C PHE A 9 2.20 -1.23 12.02
N GLU A 10 2.21 -0.52 13.14
CA GLU A 10 2.80 0.82 13.23
C GLU A 10 4.24 0.83 12.69
N GLY A 11 4.47 1.67 11.67
CA GLY A 11 5.78 1.83 11.03
C GLY A 11 6.19 0.68 10.09
N GLN A 12 5.34 -0.33 9.87
CA GLN A 12 5.55 -1.35 8.83
C GLN A 12 5.21 -0.79 7.45
N VAL A 13 5.72 -1.44 6.41
CA VAL A 13 5.43 -1.11 5.01
C VAL A 13 4.87 -2.33 4.30
N ALA A 14 3.71 -2.18 3.67
CA ALA A 14 3.07 -3.21 2.87
C ALA A 14 3.10 -2.83 1.38
N LEU A 15 3.38 -3.80 0.52
CA LEU A 15 3.17 -3.69 -0.93
C LEU A 15 1.98 -4.59 -1.30
N VAL A 16 0.90 -4.03 -1.84
CA VAL A 16 -0.30 -4.81 -2.18
C VAL A 16 -0.59 -4.72 -3.68
N THR A 17 -0.55 -5.85 -4.38
CA THR A 17 -0.88 -5.93 -5.81
C THR A 17 -2.38 -6.01 -6.06
N GLY A 18 -2.84 -5.46 -7.19
CA GLY A 18 -4.27 -5.44 -7.52
C GLY A 18 -5.13 -4.64 -6.54
N ALA A 19 -4.52 -3.71 -5.81
CA ALA A 19 -5.13 -3.01 -4.68
C ALA A 19 -6.13 -1.90 -5.08
N GLN A 20 -6.28 -1.62 -6.38
CA GLN A 20 -7.32 -0.71 -6.87
C GLN A 20 -8.75 -1.21 -6.59
N GLN A 21 -8.96 -2.52 -6.34
CA GLN A 21 -10.31 -3.08 -6.17
C GLN A 21 -10.37 -4.38 -5.34
N GLY A 22 -11.59 -4.84 -5.06
CA GLY A 22 -11.87 -6.13 -4.47
C GLY A 22 -11.13 -6.40 -3.17
N ILE A 23 -10.54 -7.60 -3.06
CA ILE A 23 -9.82 -8.05 -1.87
C ILE A 23 -8.54 -7.24 -1.65
N GLY A 24 -7.79 -6.91 -2.71
CA GLY A 24 -6.57 -6.10 -2.60
C GLY A 24 -6.85 -4.74 -1.97
N LYS A 25 -7.93 -4.07 -2.39
CA LYS A 25 -8.41 -2.83 -1.75
C LYS A 25 -8.72 -3.03 -0.27
N ALA A 26 -9.48 -4.07 0.07
CA ALA A 26 -9.85 -4.34 1.46
C ALA A 26 -8.62 -4.61 2.34
N ILE A 27 -7.63 -5.36 1.84
CA ILE A 27 -6.36 -5.62 2.53
C ILE A 27 -5.58 -4.32 2.74
N ALA A 28 -5.39 -3.52 1.68
CA ALA A 28 -4.65 -2.26 1.76
C ALA A 28 -5.25 -1.30 2.81
N LEU A 29 -6.58 -1.14 2.81
CA LEU A 29 -7.27 -0.31 3.80
C LEU A 29 -7.17 -0.88 5.21
N LYS A 30 -7.26 -2.21 5.37
CA LYS A 30 -7.15 -2.84 6.68
C LYS A 30 -5.75 -2.67 7.27
N LEU A 31 -4.70 -2.90 6.48
CA LEU A 31 -3.31 -2.71 6.88
C LEU A 31 -3.04 -1.24 7.28
N ALA A 32 -3.54 -0.28 6.50
CA ALA A 32 -3.44 1.14 6.83
C ALA A 32 -4.15 1.50 8.15
N SER A 33 -5.38 0.99 8.36
CA SER A 33 -6.10 1.20 9.62
C SER A 33 -5.32 0.69 10.83
N MET A 34 -4.49 -0.34 10.63
CA MET A 34 -3.62 -0.98 11.62
C MET A 34 -2.20 -0.39 11.67
N GLY A 35 -1.94 0.74 10.99
CA GLY A 35 -0.73 1.55 11.14
C GLY A 35 0.38 1.28 10.12
N ALA A 36 0.12 0.50 9.07
CA ALA A 36 1.08 0.29 8.00
C ALA A 36 1.05 1.45 6.99
N ASN A 37 2.23 1.86 6.52
CA ASN A 37 2.33 2.58 5.24
C ASN A 37 2.12 1.58 4.10
N VAL A 38 1.54 2.00 2.99
CA VAL A 38 1.11 1.07 1.93
C VAL A 38 1.55 1.55 0.55
N ALA A 39 2.28 0.74 -0.20
CA ALA A 39 2.36 0.88 -1.65
C ALA A 39 1.27 0.01 -2.28
N ILE A 40 0.47 0.58 -3.18
CA ILE A 40 -0.56 -0.15 -3.91
C ILE A 40 -0.19 -0.22 -5.40
N ASN A 41 -0.25 -1.44 -5.94
CA ASN A 41 -0.17 -1.64 -7.38
C ASN A 41 -1.55 -1.66 -8.03
N TRP A 42 -1.62 -1.07 -9.22
CA TRP A 42 -2.80 -0.96 -10.07
C TRP A 42 -2.42 -1.15 -11.54
N TYR A 43 -3.37 -1.50 -12.40
CA TYR A 43 -3.10 -1.78 -13.82
C TYR A 43 -4.02 -0.99 -14.75
N GLU A 44 -5.34 -1.08 -14.56
CA GLU A 44 -6.32 -0.59 -15.54
C GLU A 44 -7.00 0.73 -15.14
N ASP A 45 -7.11 1.02 -13.84
CA ASP A 45 -7.99 2.09 -13.35
C ASP A 45 -7.27 2.95 -12.30
N GLU A 46 -6.64 4.02 -12.77
CA GLU A 46 -5.94 4.99 -11.93
C GLU A 46 -6.88 5.69 -10.96
N LYS A 47 -8.11 5.97 -11.39
CA LYS A 47 -9.10 6.66 -10.55
C LYS A 47 -9.42 5.82 -9.31
N LYS A 48 -9.67 4.53 -9.49
CA LYS A 48 -9.87 3.60 -8.35
C LYS A 48 -8.63 3.52 -7.45
N ALA A 49 -7.43 3.53 -8.01
CA ALA A 49 -6.20 3.54 -7.21
C ALA A 49 -6.10 4.82 -6.36
N THR A 50 -6.37 5.98 -6.95
CA THR A 50 -6.39 7.27 -6.25
C THR A 50 -7.46 7.32 -5.15
N GLU A 51 -8.65 6.76 -5.37
CA GLU A 51 -9.68 6.64 -4.33
C GLU A 51 -9.21 5.80 -3.14
N VAL A 52 -8.49 4.70 -3.40
CA VAL A 52 -7.89 3.88 -2.33
C VAL A 52 -6.79 4.64 -1.59
N ALA A 53 -5.94 5.39 -2.32
CA ALA A 53 -4.90 6.21 -1.72
C ALA A 53 -5.49 7.26 -0.76
N ASN A 54 -6.49 8.03 -1.19
CA ASN A 54 -7.18 9.01 -0.35
C ASN A 54 -7.76 8.36 0.92
N ALA A 55 -8.33 7.16 0.78
CA ALA A 55 -8.86 6.42 1.92
C ALA A 55 -7.77 5.92 2.89
N ILE A 56 -6.56 5.58 2.39
CA ILE A 56 -5.40 5.24 3.22
C ILE A 56 -4.88 6.47 3.97
N GLU A 57 -4.80 7.61 3.29
CA GLU A 57 -4.37 8.88 3.90
C GLU A 57 -5.31 9.32 5.04
N ASN A 58 -6.60 9.03 4.94
CA ASN A 58 -7.57 9.26 6.03
C ASN A 58 -7.28 8.43 7.31
N TYR A 59 -6.49 7.36 7.23
CA TYR A 59 -5.98 6.63 8.41
C TYR A 59 -4.66 7.22 8.96
N GLY A 60 -4.18 8.32 8.38
CA GLY A 60 -2.93 9.00 8.72
C GLY A 60 -1.68 8.26 8.27
N GLN A 61 -1.80 7.33 7.32
CA GLN A 61 -0.68 6.52 6.82
C GLN A 61 -0.20 7.04 5.46
N LYS A 62 1.07 6.82 5.15
CA LYS A 62 1.62 7.17 3.83
C LYS A 62 1.21 6.13 2.80
N VAL A 63 0.95 6.59 1.58
CA VAL A 63 0.60 5.74 0.46
C VAL A 63 1.33 6.14 -0.82
N GLU A 64 1.64 5.14 -1.64
CA GLU A 64 2.14 5.34 -3.02
C GLU A 64 1.32 4.47 -3.96
N ILE A 65 0.88 5.04 -5.09
CA ILE A 65 0.19 4.29 -6.15
C ILE A 65 1.17 4.02 -7.29
N ILE A 66 1.28 2.77 -7.72
CA ILE A 66 2.28 2.37 -8.72
C ILE A 66 1.61 1.55 -9.81
N LYS A 67 1.61 2.08 -11.03
CA LYS A 67 1.12 1.33 -12.20
C LYS A 67 2.08 0.19 -12.52
N GLY A 68 1.56 -1.01 -12.71
CA GLY A 68 2.36 -2.14 -13.16
C GLY A 68 1.52 -3.37 -13.53
N ASP A 69 1.93 -4.03 -14.60
CA ASP A 69 1.42 -5.35 -14.99
C ASP A 69 2.19 -6.46 -14.27
N ILE A 70 1.50 -7.24 -13.45
CA ILE A 70 2.11 -8.37 -12.70
C ILE A 70 2.45 -9.57 -13.60
N ARG A 71 2.12 -9.51 -14.88
CA ARG A 71 2.53 -10.53 -15.88
C ARG A 71 3.91 -10.25 -16.46
N ASP A 72 4.46 -9.06 -16.22
CA ASP A 72 5.76 -8.60 -16.72
C ASP A 72 6.77 -8.53 -15.57
N LEU A 73 7.81 -9.36 -15.66
CA LEU A 73 8.85 -9.45 -14.62
C LEU A 73 9.62 -8.14 -14.42
N ASP A 74 9.87 -7.37 -15.47
CA ASP A 74 10.58 -6.10 -15.35
C ASP A 74 9.72 -5.06 -14.65
N GLN A 75 8.40 -5.09 -14.89
CA GLN A 75 7.44 -4.26 -14.15
C GLN A 75 7.35 -4.65 -12.67
N ILE A 76 7.36 -5.94 -12.36
CA ILE A 76 7.41 -6.43 -10.97
C ILE A 76 8.69 -5.94 -10.27
N ASN A 77 9.86 -6.07 -10.93
CA ASN A 77 11.14 -5.61 -10.37
C ASN A 77 11.13 -4.11 -10.10
N ARG A 78 10.56 -3.30 -11.00
CA ARG A 78 10.38 -1.86 -10.80
C ARG A 78 9.44 -1.53 -9.66
N LEU A 79 8.33 -2.26 -9.53
CA LEU A 79 7.36 -2.09 -8.45
C LEU A 79 8.03 -2.28 -7.08
N VAL A 80 8.72 -3.41 -6.89
CA VAL A 80 9.42 -3.73 -5.64
C VAL A 80 10.52 -2.71 -5.35
N SER A 81 11.34 -2.37 -6.36
CA SER A 81 12.45 -1.41 -6.21
C SER A 81 11.95 -0.01 -5.86
N TYR A 82 10.88 0.47 -6.52
CA TYR A 82 10.28 1.76 -6.21
C TYR A 82 9.79 1.79 -4.76
N THR A 83 9.03 0.77 -4.33
CA THR A 83 8.54 0.68 -2.95
C THR A 83 9.68 0.68 -1.94
N PHE A 84 10.72 -0.12 -2.19
CA PHE A 84 11.89 -0.17 -1.31
C PHE A 84 12.63 1.18 -1.27
N ASN A 85 12.87 1.82 -2.41
CA ASN A 85 13.56 3.11 -2.45
C ASN A 85 12.76 4.21 -1.76
N ARG A 86 11.42 4.16 -1.86
CA ARG A 86 10.53 5.18 -1.30
C ARG A 86 10.35 5.05 0.20
N PHE A 87 10.24 3.84 0.71
CA PHE A 87 9.94 3.57 2.12
C PHE A 87 11.12 3.02 2.93
N GLY A 88 12.21 2.63 2.28
CA GLY A 88 13.40 2.02 2.85
C GLY A 88 13.24 0.54 3.25
N LYS A 89 12.05 -0.05 3.09
CA LYS A 89 11.74 -1.43 3.48
C LYS A 89 10.41 -1.92 2.89
N ILE A 90 10.24 -3.24 2.86
CA ILE A 90 8.97 -3.94 2.63
C ILE A 90 8.89 -5.02 3.72
N ASN A 91 7.84 -4.97 4.53
CA ASN A 91 7.63 -5.94 5.62
C ASN A 91 6.54 -6.97 5.27
N ILE A 92 5.60 -6.57 4.42
CA ILE A 92 4.41 -7.34 4.03
C ILE A 92 4.28 -7.23 2.50
N LEU A 93 4.09 -8.37 1.84
CA LEU A 93 3.86 -8.49 0.39
C LEU A 93 2.71 -9.47 0.14
#